data_AF-A0A254RKN0-F1
#
_entry.id   AF-A0A254RKN0-F1
#
_cell.length_a   1.000
_cell.length_b   1.000
_cell.length_c   1.000
_cell.angle_alpha   90.00
_cell.angle_beta   90.00
_cell.angle_gamma   90.00
#
_symmetry.space_group_name_H-M   'P 1'
#
loop_
_entity.id
_entity.type
_entity.pdbx_description
1 polymer ?
#
loop_
_entity_poly.entity_id
_entity_poly.type
_entity_poly.pdbx_seq_one_letter_code
_entity_poly.pdbx_strand_id
1 'polypeptide(L)'
;MPKYFPFKIAGYYLYFTMACIVECIHAHASDSKLTEAGSAKLFIKSNGDTVVQKRGTLSDKDLLTIQKYIKNNYLTMFEMWSQHSEHGFFGENK
;
A
#
# COMPACT_ATOMS: atom_id res chain seq x y z
N MET A 1 11.86 3.91 9.05
CA MET A 1 10.97 3.25 10.05
C MET A 1 9.54 3.45 9.58
N PRO A 2 8.77 2.41 9.21
CA PRO A 2 7.52 2.57 8.45
C PRO A 2 6.59 3.60 9.10
N LYS A 3 6.13 4.60 8.34
CA LYS A 3 5.08 5.53 8.79
C LYS A 3 3.74 4.79 8.65
N TYR A 4 3.10 4.51 9.78
CA TYR A 4 1.84 3.77 9.85
C TYR A 4 0.65 4.71 9.74
N PHE A 5 -0.46 4.22 9.19
CA PHE A 5 -1.75 4.64 9.73
C PHE A 5 -1.91 3.98 11.11
N PRO A 6 -2.22 4.73 12.19
CA PRO A 6 -2.31 4.17 13.54
C PRO A 6 -3.52 3.23 13.74
N PHE A 7 -4.30 2.97 12.69
CA PHE A 7 -5.55 2.22 12.71
C PHE A 7 -5.56 1.13 11.65
N LYS A 8 -6.39 0.10 11.89
CA LYS A 8 -6.57 -1.04 10.99
C LYS A 8 -7.67 -0.75 9.95
N ILE A 9 -7.47 -1.22 8.73
CA ILE A 9 -8.49 -1.24 7.66
C ILE A 9 -8.87 -2.70 7.43
N ALA A 10 -10.16 -3.02 7.54
CA ALA A 10 -10.67 -4.40 7.44
C ALA A 10 -9.96 -5.40 8.39
N GLY A 11 -9.42 -4.92 9.53
CA GLY A 11 -8.66 -5.75 10.47
C GLY A 11 -7.15 -5.84 10.21
N TYR A 12 -6.65 -5.22 9.13
CA TYR A 12 -5.24 -5.25 8.72
C TYR A 12 -4.55 -3.92 8.95
N TYR A 13 -3.28 -3.96 9.35
CA TYR A 13 -2.40 -2.79 9.35
C TYR A 13 -2.00 -2.48 7.91
N LEU A 14 -2.28 -1.24 7.48
CA LEU A 14 -1.87 -0.74 6.18
C LEU A 14 -0.60 0.10 6.33
N TYR A 15 0.48 -0.27 5.63
CA TYR A 15 1.77 0.43 5.71
C TYR A 15 2.50 0.45 4.37
N PHE A 16 3.43 1.40 4.25
CA PHE A 16 4.33 1.54 3.11
C PHE A 16 5.77 1.32 3.56
N THR A 17 6.58 0.73 2.70
CA THR A 17 8.03 0.68 2.90
C THR A 17 8.64 2.02 2.45
N MET A 18 9.35 2.70 3.35
CA MET A 18 9.97 4.00 3.05
C MET A 18 11.19 3.89 2.13
N ALA A 19 11.80 2.71 2.04
CA ALA A 19 12.99 2.46 1.24
C ALA A 19 12.77 1.20 0.41
N CYS A 20 11.95 1.30 -0.63
CA CYS A 20 11.96 0.32 -1.70
C CYS A 20 12.77 0.91 -2.85
N ILE A 21 13.95 0.35 -3.09
CA ILE A 21 14.93 0.83 -4.09
C ILE A 21 14.47 0.48 -5.53
N VAL A 22 13.41 -0.32 -5.66
CA VAL A 22 13.06 -0.99 -6.92
C VAL A 22 11.66 -0.64 -7.42
N GLU A 23 10.77 -0.09 -6.58
CA GLU A 23 9.34 -0.06 -6.89
C GLU A 23 8.67 1.29 -6.61
N CYS A 24 7.72 1.64 -7.48
CA CYS A 24 6.72 2.69 -7.29
C CYS A 24 5.99 2.58 -5.93
N ILE A 25 5.19 3.61 -5.61
CA ILE A 25 4.36 3.56 -4.39
C ILE A 25 3.50 2.28 -4.32
N HIS A 26 3.56 1.61 -3.16
CA HIS A 26 2.80 0.39 -2.92
C HIS A 26 2.46 0.17 -1.45
N ALA A 27 1.22 -0.25 -1.19
CA ALA A 27 0.76 -0.55 0.15
C ALA A 27 0.93 -2.04 0.48
N HIS A 28 1.24 -2.31 1.75
CA HIS A 28 1.18 -3.63 2.35
C HIS A 28 0.03 -3.70 3.35
N ALA A 29 -0.69 -4.82 3.36
CA ALA A 29 -1.75 -5.09 4.34
C ALA A 29 -1.45 -6.37 5.11
N SER A 30 -1.33 -6.28 6.42
CA SER A 30 -0.96 -7.40 7.30
C SER A 30 -1.84 -7.51 8.54
N ASP A 31 -2.16 -8.75 8.94
CA ASP A 31 -2.94 -9.06 10.15
C ASP A 31 -2.15 -8.76 11.45
N SER A 32 -0.85 -9.02 11.38
CA SER A 32 0.19 -8.83 12.37
C SER A 32 1.15 -7.74 11.89
N LYS A 33 1.67 -6.89 12.78
CA LYS A 33 2.53 -5.78 12.36
C LYS A 33 3.79 -6.32 11.66
N LEU A 34 4.07 -5.85 10.44
CA LEU A 34 5.35 -5.96 9.73
C LEU A 34 5.84 -7.37 9.33
N THR A 35 4.96 -8.35 9.21
CA THR A 35 5.32 -9.69 8.71
C THR A 35 5.09 -9.77 7.20
N GLU A 36 6.14 -10.03 6.41
CA GLU A 36 5.97 -10.22 4.95
C GLU A 36 5.21 -11.52 4.60
N ALA A 37 5.30 -12.52 5.48
CA ALA A 37 4.54 -13.75 5.38
C ALA A 37 3.06 -13.45 5.62
N GLY A 38 2.21 -13.77 4.63
CA GLY A 38 0.76 -13.49 4.69
C GLY A 38 0.35 -12.08 4.29
N SER A 39 1.27 -11.10 4.23
CA SER A 39 0.94 -9.75 3.79
C SER A 39 0.51 -9.68 2.33
N ALA A 40 -0.51 -8.85 2.07
CA ALA A 40 -0.86 -8.41 0.73
C ALA A 40 0.08 -7.28 0.28
N LYS A 41 0.30 -7.18 -1.03
CA LYS A 41 1.08 -6.13 -1.68
C LYS A 41 0.29 -5.55 -2.85
N LEU A 42 0.04 -4.25 -2.81
CA LEU A 42 -0.78 -3.53 -3.78
C LEU A 42 0.00 -2.33 -4.35
N PHE A 43 0.26 -2.33 -5.65
CA PHE A 43 0.84 -1.20 -6.37
C PHE A 43 -0.22 -0.14 -6.62
N ILE A 44 0.11 1.14 -6.40
CA ILE A 44 -0.84 2.24 -6.51
C ILE A 44 -0.59 3.02 -7.81
N LYS A 45 -1.63 3.21 -8.62
CA LYS A 45 -1.62 4.05 -9.83
C LYS A 45 -1.96 5.50 -9.48
N SER A 46 -1.66 6.43 -10.39
CA SER A 46 -1.93 7.86 -10.20
C SER A 46 -3.40 8.26 -10.18
N ASN A 47 -4.31 7.35 -10.53
CA ASN A 47 -5.76 7.54 -10.36
C ASN A 47 -6.30 6.90 -9.06
N GLY A 48 -5.42 6.39 -8.19
CA GLY A 48 -5.78 5.71 -6.94
C GLY A 48 -6.22 4.26 -7.10
N ASP A 49 -6.30 3.73 -8.32
CA ASP A 49 -6.51 2.30 -8.52
C ASP A 49 -5.28 1.51 -8.07
N THR A 50 -5.50 0.23 -7.77
CA THR A 50 -4.44 -0.65 -7.30
C THR A 50 -4.28 -1.89 -8.16
N VAL A 51 -3.04 -2.35 -8.32
CA VAL A 51 -2.70 -3.65 -8.90
C VAL A 51 -2.25 -4.57 -7.77
N VAL A 52 -2.94 -5.68 -7.60
CA VAL A 52 -2.64 -6.66 -6.54
C VAL A 52 -1.48 -7.54 -7.02
N GLN A 53 -0.29 -7.31 -6.46
CA GLN A 53 0.91 -8.11 -6.74
C GLN A 53 0.95 -9.38 -5.89
N LYS A 54 0.47 -9.27 -4.65
CA LYS A 54 0.33 -10.39 -3.73
C LYS A 54 -0.96 -10.20 -2.96
N ARG A 55 -1.82 -11.21 -2.95
CA ARG A 55 -3.09 -11.15 -2.21
C ARG A 55 -2.92 -11.38 -0.72
N GLY A 56 -1.91 -12.16 -0.31
CA GLY A 56 -1.73 -12.52 1.09
C GLY A 56 -2.91 -13.33 1.62
N THR A 57 -3.33 -13.04 2.86
CA THR A 57 -4.47 -13.68 3.53
C THR A 57 -5.82 -12.97 3.31
N LEU A 58 -5.86 -11.90 2.48
CA LEU A 58 -7.06 -11.10 2.29
C LEU A 58 -8.20 -11.88 1.62
N SER A 59 -9.39 -11.82 2.22
CA SER A 59 -10.65 -12.20 1.55
C SER A 59 -11.01 -11.18 0.46
N ASP A 60 -11.94 -11.54 -0.45
CA ASP A 60 -12.36 -10.61 -1.53
C ASP A 60 -12.97 -9.32 -0.93
N LYS A 61 -13.75 -9.47 0.15
CA LYS A 61 -14.38 -8.35 0.85
C LYS A 61 -13.35 -7.43 1.50
N ASP A 62 -12.32 -7.99 2.13
CA ASP A 62 -11.26 -7.20 2.78
C ASP A 62 -10.42 -6.48 1.74
N LEU A 63 -10.09 -7.17 0.65
CA LEU A 63 -9.37 -6.60 -0.48
C LEU A 63 -10.13 -5.39 -1.05
N LEU A 64 -11.43 -5.53 -1.35
CA LEU A 64 -12.25 -4.43 -1.85
C LEU A 64 -12.30 -3.24 -0.88
N THR A 65 -12.37 -3.52 0.43
CA THR A 65 -12.37 -2.48 1.46
C THR A 65 -11.04 -1.72 1.48
N ILE A 66 -9.92 -2.44 1.40
CA ILE A 66 -8.58 -1.86 1.36
C ILE A 66 -8.37 -1.06 0.08
N GLN A 67 -8.76 -1.60 -1.08
CA GLN A 67 -8.63 -0.90 -2.37
C GLN A 67 -9.46 0.39 -2.39
N LYS A 68 -10.68 0.37 -1.83
CA LYS A 68 -11.52 1.57 -1.70
C LYS A 68 -10.88 2.61 -0.78
N TYR A 69 -10.31 2.17 0.35
CA TYR A 69 -9.59 3.08 1.24
C TYR A 69 -8.40 3.73 0.52
N ILE A 70 -7.57 2.95 -0.16
CA ILE A 70 -6.44 3.46 -0.95
C ILE A 70 -6.93 4.46 -1.98
N LYS A 71 -7.95 4.13 -2.77
CA LYS A 71 -8.47 5.02 -3.82
C LYS A 71 -8.97 6.37 -3.28
N ASN A 72 -9.49 6.40 -2.06
CA ASN A 72 -9.94 7.64 -1.43
C ASN A 72 -8.81 8.46 -0.80
N ASN A 73 -7.63 7.87 -0.55
CA ASN A 73 -6.55 8.48 0.22
C ASN A 73 -5.18 8.50 -0.48
N TYR A 74 -5.09 8.00 -1.72
CA TYR A 74 -3.83 7.74 -2.40
C TYR A 74 -2.93 8.98 -2.55
N LEU A 75 -3.51 10.18 -2.72
CA LEU A 75 -2.73 11.43 -2.81
C LEU A 75 -2.02 11.74 -1.49
N THR A 76 -2.73 11.66 -0.36
CA THR A 76 -2.14 11.85 0.97
C THR A 76 -1.12 10.75 1.29
N MET A 77 -1.42 9.51 0.91
CA MET A 77 -0.47 8.40 1.04
C MET A 77 0.81 8.65 0.22
N PHE A 78 0.66 9.15 -1.01
CA PHE A 78 1.74 9.49 -1.91
C PHE A 78 2.60 10.63 -1.36
N GLU A 79 1.99 11.72 -0.92
CA GLU A 79 2.70 12.85 -0.32
C GLU A 79 3.56 12.43 0.89
N MET A 80 3.04 11.56 1.75
CA MET A 80 3.80 11.05 2.90
C MET A 80 4.96 10.13 2.49
N TRP A 81 4.76 9.33 1.44
CA TRP A 81 5.76 8.38 0.95
C TRP A 81 6.85 9.06 0.10
N SER A 82 6.48 10.03 -0.74
CA SER A 82 7.38 10.76 -1.64
C SER A 82 8.37 11.66 -0.90
N GLN A 83 8.12 11.98 0.38
CA GLN A 83 9.12 12.60 1.27
C GLN A 83 10.39 11.76 1.43
N HIS A 84 10.33 10.47 1.11
CA HIS A 84 11.40 9.50 1.35
C HIS A 84 11.71 8.62 0.13
N SER A 85 11.14 8.92 -1.04
CA SER A 85 11.35 8.17 -2.28
C SER A 85 11.47 9.09 -3.48
N GLU A 86 12.30 8.71 -4.45
CA GLU A 86 12.46 9.39 -5.74
C GLU A 86 11.54 8.81 -6.83
N HIS A 87 10.78 7.75 -6.52
CA HIS A 87 9.91 7.06 -7.47
C HIS A 87 8.49 7.64 -7.50
N GLY A 88 7.73 7.27 -8.53
CA GLY A 88 6.35 7.75 -8.75
C GLY A 88 5.27 6.70 -8.51
N PHE A 89 4.11 6.92 -9.12
CA PHE A 89 3.04 5.93 -9.19
C PHE A 89 3.41 4.75 -10.09
N PHE A 90 2.72 3.63 -9.88
CA PHE A 90 2.90 2.44 -10.72
C PHE A 90 2.53 2.73 -12.17
N GLY A 91 3.44 2.38 -13.09
CA GLY A 91 3.28 2.63 -14.52
C GLY A 91 3.73 4.02 -14.98
N GLU A 92 4.23 4.88 -14.08
CA GLU A 92 4.76 6.21 -14.40
C GLU A 92 6.29 6.29 -14.39
N ASN A 93 6.97 5.17 -14.14
CA ASN A 93 8.42 5.10 -14.29
C ASN A 93 8.78 5.26 -15.78
N LYS A 94 9.50 6.33 -16.11
CA LYS A 94 10.13 6.56 -17.41
C LYS A 94 11.25 5.56 -17.67
#